data_AF-A0A0D0A209-F1
#
_entry.id   AF-A0A0D0A209-F1
#
_cell.length_a   1.000
_cell.length_b   1.000
_cell.length_c   1.000
_cell.angle_alpha   90.00
_cell.angle_beta   90.00
_cell.angle_gamma   90.00
#
_symmetry.space_group_name_H-M   'P 1'
#
loop_
_entity.id
_entity.type
_entity.pdbx_description
1 polymer ?
#
loop_
_entity_poly.entity_id
_entity_poly.type
_entity_poly.pdbx_seq_one_letter_code
_entity_poly.pdbx_strand_id
1 'polypeptide(L)'
;MPMAAHEFCLTDFGRAVQSTLDHLPINQSLLCITLESNLSLRLSRTGFSATPDHSLFTSPVKAGPGILLAVVECTFSQSREDVMKKVRAEVEGWPTIVLVILIFVSEDRDYHSPKEGTPTWSFFSQHDACFSEDNFFALPQSIKACATIFDESTSSDSSSTDRPEVESPTRLDPSSSIEQDSDSEADFEPEPVVIEPIVVADHTWCAIKEVEFNVWIREDGAERIDLDDSKRVIGVSDAFDCFMTCRRSIFLKHIYLCIEMEEAERVIGKGLSAAKKEICKLANVFKSKSALRRLQAAELGVKFNWRVMQSGLKILSRSTAWLCYENWYFTKFRGIKRAHSNDEEYEPTDNGTPSTSPEPRDVAPRSAARCKSVRR
;
A
#
# COMPACT_ATOMS: atom_id res chain seq x y z
N MET A 1 7.98 5.58 7.77
CA MET A 1 7.02 4.48 7.88
C MET A 1 6.38 4.28 6.52
N PRO A 2 6.06 3.06 6.09
CA PRO A 2 5.19 2.87 4.93
C PRO A 2 3.83 3.51 5.22
N MET A 3 3.28 4.17 4.22
CA MET A 3 1.99 4.88 4.33
C MET A 3 0.84 3.88 4.20
N ALA A 4 -0.33 4.21 4.73
CA ALA A 4 -1.48 3.31 4.70
C ALA A 4 -1.86 2.87 3.26
N ALA A 5 -1.76 3.79 2.29
CA ALA A 5 -1.98 3.49 0.87
C ALA A 5 -0.98 2.48 0.28
N HIS A 6 0.29 2.52 0.72
CA HIS A 6 1.32 1.58 0.31
C HIS A 6 0.99 0.14 0.74
N GLU A 7 0.71 -0.04 2.02
CA GLU A 7 0.45 -1.37 2.60
C GLU A 7 -0.79 -2.05 2.01
N PHE A 8 -1.79 -1.27 1.65
CA PHE A 8 -3.02 -1.82 1.10
C PHE A 8 -2.88 -2.31 -0.32
N CYS A 9 -2.20 -1.56 -1.20
CA CYS A 9 -1.90 -2.03 -2.56
C CYS A 9 -1.22 -3.40 -2.50
N LEU A 10 -0.24 -3.54 -1.61
CA LEU A 10 0.49 -4.79 -1.39
C LEU A 10 -0.39 -5.90 -0.79
N THR A 11 -1.23 -5.57 0.19
CA THR A 11 -2.11 -6.54 0.85
C THR A 11 -3.16 -7.10 -0.11
N ASP A 12 -3.83 -6.23 -0.87
CA ASP A 12 -4.87 -6.66 -1.80
C ASP A 12 -4.27 -7.44 -2.98
N PHE A 13 -3.15 -6.94 -3.52
CA PHE A 13 -2.36 -7.67 -4.52
C PHE A 13 -1.94 -9.05 -4.00
N GLY A 14 -1.37 -9.09 -2.79
CA GLY A 14 -0.87 -10.30 -2.16
C GLY A 14 -1.99 -11.33 -1.95
N ARG A 15 -3.17 -10.87 -1.54
CA ARG A 15 -4.37 -11.73 -1.39
C ARG A 15 -4.79 -12.34 -2.72
N ALA A 16 -4.88 -11.56 -3.80
CA ALA A 16 -5.29 -12.04 -5.11
C ALA A 16 -4.31 -13.09 -5.67
N VAL A 17 -3.00 -12.82 -5.55
CA VAL A 17 -1.96 -13.77 -5.98
C VAL A 17 -1.95 -15.02 -5.12
N GLN A 18 -1.99 -14.89 -3.79
CA GLN A 18 -1.98 -16.05 -2.89
C GLN A 18 -3.19 -16.95 -3.12
N SER A 19 -4.40 -16.38 -3.28
CA SER A 19 -5.60 -17.15 -3.61
C SER A 19 -5.42 -17.98 -4.88
N THR A 20 -4.72 -17.43 -5.87
CA THR A 20 -4.46 -18.13 -7.14
C THR A 20 -3.45 -19.25 -6.95
N LEU A 21 -2.41 -19.03 -6.14
CA LEU A 21 -1.39 -20.04 -5.82
C LEU A 21 -1.98 -21.21 -5.01
N ASP A 22 -2.91 -20.93 -4.09
CA ASP A 22 -3.55 -21.95 -3.25
C ASP A 22 -4.39 -22.95 -4.07
N HIS A 23 -4.83 -22.56 -5.26
CA HIS A 23 -5.59 -23.41 -6.17
C HIS A 23 -4.71 -24.33 -7.04
N LEU A 24 -3.38 -24.16 -6.99
CA LEU A 24 -2.48 -25.04 -7.73
C LEU A 24 -2.51 -26.46 -7.14
N PRO A 25 -2.60 -27.52 -7.98
CA PRO A 25 -2.70 -28.90 -7.53
C PRO A 25 -1.33 -29.48 -7.09
N ILE A 26 -0.70 -28.81 -6.13
CA ILE A 26 0.65 -29.07 -5.63
C ILE A 26 0.58 -29.97 -4.42
N ASN A 27 1.46 -30.96 -4.39
CA ASN A 27 1.66 -31.75 -3.18
C ASN A 27 2.55 -30.97 -2.21
N GLN A 28 1.92 -30.39 -1.18
CA GLN A 28 2.60 -29.61 -0.13
C GLN A 28 3.61 -30.42 0.69
N SER A 29 3.63 -31.76 0.58
CA SER A 29 4.69 -32.59 1.19
C SER A 29 5.99 -32.61 0.38
N LEU A 30 5.98 -32.10 -0.86
CA LEU A 30 7.12 -32.09 -1.78
C LEU A 30 7.64 -30.67 -2.02
N LEU A 31 6.73 -29.71 -2.22
CA LEU A 31 7.04 -28.33 -2.55
C LEU A 31 6.27 -27.38 -1.64
N CYS A 32 6.99 -26.38 -1.14
CA CYS A 32 6.43 -25.22 -0.50
C CYS A 32 6.46 -24.05 -1.49
N ILE A 33 5.35 -23.34 -1.64
CA ILE A 33 5.25 -22.07 -2.37
C ILE A 33 4.71 -21.06 -1.40
N THR A 34 5.39 -19.93 -1.30
CA THR A 34 5.03 -18.87 -0.37
C THR A 34 5.18 -17.53 -1.04
N LEU A 35 4.16 -16.68 -0.91
CA LEU A 35 4.29 -15.25 -1.11
C LEU A 35 4.63 -14.63 0.25
N GLU A 36 5.90 -14.30 0.46
CA GLU A 36 6.38 -13.77 1.74
C GLU A 36 6.56 -12.25 1.62
N SER A 37 6.01 -11.51 2.58
CA SER A 37 6.26 -10.07 2.70
C SER A 37 7.60 -9.80 3.39
N ASN A 38 8.33 -8.77 2.95
CA ASN A 38 9.57 -8.31 3.58
C ASN A 38 10.65 -9.40 3.72
N LEU A 39 10.78 -10.29 2.72
CA LEU A 39 11.77 -11.35 2.73
C LEU A 39 13.18 -10.77 2.52
N SER A 40 14.08 -10.93 3.51
CA SER A 40 15.47 -10.48 3.36
C SER A 40 16.24 -11.41 2.42
N LEU A 41 16.57 -10.89 1.24
CA LEU A 41 17.40 -11.50 0.24
C LEU A 41 18.86 -11.16 0.53
N ARG A 42 19.69 -12.17 0.78
CA ARG A 42 21.13 -11.96 1.02
C ARG A 42 21.97 -12.79 0.06
N LEU A 43 22.87 -12.12 -0.64
CA LEU A 43 23.92 -12.78 -1.41
C LEU A 43 25.24 -12.74 -0.63
N SER A 44 25.62 -13.91 -0.14
CA SER A 44 26.84 -14.13 0.64
C SER A 44 28.11 -13.70 -0.09
N ARG A 45 28.11 -13.74 -1.44
CA ARG A 45 29.29 -13.47 -2.28
C ARG A 45 29.53 -11.99 -2.56
N THR A 46 28.48 -11.18 -2.60
CA THR A 46 28.58 -9.75 -2.95
C THR A 46 28.30 -8.84 -1.76
N GLY A 47 27.87 -9.39 -0.61
CA GLY A 47 27.38 -8.62 0.53
C GLY A 47 26.05 -7.93 0.27
N PHE A 48 25.44 -8.16 -0.90
CA PHE A 48 24.16 -7.56 -1.28
C PHE A 48 23.05 -8.06 -0.35
N SER A 49 22.28 -7.10 0.16
CA SER A 49 21.09 -7.35 0.96
C SER A 49 19.97 -6.45 0.42
N ALA A 50 18.86 -7.06 0.05
CA ALA A 50 17.65 -6.35 -0.30
C ALA A 50 16.44 -7.00 0.38
N THR A 51 15.37 -6.22 0.50
CA THR A 51 14.13 -6.67 1.11
C THR A 51 13.00 -6.16 0.22
N PRO A 52 12.55 -6.96 -0.75
CA PRO A 52 11.36 -6.62 -1.52
C PRO A 52 10.13 -6.61 -0.63
N ASP A 53 9.14 -5.81 -0.98
CA ASP A 53 7.89 -5.75 -0.23
C ASP A 53 7.16 -7.11 -0.24
N HIS A 54 7.09 -7.77 -1.40
CA HIS A 54 6.69 -9.17 -1.52
C HIS A 54 7.63 -9.98 -2.39
N SER A 55 7.79 -11.25 -2.05
CA SER A 55 8.63 -12.22 -2.76
C SER A 55 7.89 -13.53 -2.95
N LEU A 56 7.76 -13.98 -4.20
CA LEU A 56 7.28 -15.32 -4.51
C LEU A 56 8.44 -16.30 -4.48
N PHE A 57 8.44 -17.16 -3.47
CA PHE A 57 9.47 -18.15 -3.24
C PHE A 57 8.91 -19.57 -3.38
N THR A 58 9.69 -20.47 -3.96
CA THR A 58 9.38 -21.90 -3.93
C THR A 58 10.58 -22.70 -3.46
N SER A 59 10.34 -23.75 -2.68
CA SER A 59 11.40 -24.60 -2.16
C SER A 59 10.95 -26.06 -2.02
N PRO A 60 11.88 -27.02 -2.20
CA PRO A 60 11.73 -28.38 -1.72
C PRO A 60 11.42 -28.42 -0.22
N VAL A 61 10.41 -29.21 0.19
CA VAL A 61 10.17 -29.47 1.61
C VAL A 61 11.26 -30.37 2.20
N LYS A 62 11.69 -31.37 1.42
CA LYS A 62 12.85 -32.20 1.73
C LYS A 62 14.08 -31.51 1.16
N ALA A 63 14.86 -30.87 2.05
CA ALA A 63 16.16 -30.24 1.85
C ALA A 63 16.61 -30.00 0.38
N GLY A 64 16.68 -28.74 -0.02
CA GLY A 64 17.24 -28.30 -1.29
C GLY A 64 17.22 -26.78 -1.40
N PRO A 65 17.96 -26.19 -2.35
CA PRO A 65 17.92 -24.74 -2.55
C PRO A 65 16.54 -24.34 -3.05
N GLY A 66 15.89 -23.42 -2.35
CA GLY A 66 14.72 -22.75 -2.90
C GLY A 66 15.12 -21.73 -3.96
N ILE A 67 14.13 -21.31 -4.74
CA ILE A 67 14.30 -20.35 -5.83
C ILE A 67 13.32 -19.19 -5.62
N LEU A 68 13.83 -17.99 -5.85
CA LEU A 68 13.03 -16.76 -5.90
C LEU A 68 12.51 -16.60 -7.33
N LEU A 69 11.19 -16.49 -7.48
CA LEU A 69 10.51 -16.47 -8.77
C LEU A 69 9.93 -15.09 -9.10
N ALA A 70 9.46 -14.35 -8.11
CA ALA A 70 8.95 -13.01 -8.33
C ALA A 70 9.32 -12.07 -7.20
N VAL A 71 9.47 -10.79 -7.53
CA VAL A 71 9.57 -9.68 -6.58
C VAL A 71 8.51 -8.64 -6.92
N VAL A 72 7.93 -8.07 -5.87
CA VAL A 72 6.96 -6.99 -5.96
C VAL A 72 7.43 -5.85 -5.06
N GLU A 73 7.47 -4.65 -5.61
CA GLU A 73 7.72 -3.42 -4.85
C GLU A 73 6.54 -2.49 -5.04
N CYS A 74 6.10 -1.88 -3.96
CA CYS A 74 5.22 -0.74 -3.98
C CYS A 74 6.03 0.48 -3.56
N THR A 75 5.71 1.64 -4.13
CA THR A 75 6.29 2.90 -3.70
C THR A 75 5.19 3.93 -3.56
N PHE A 76 5.34 4.73 -2.51
CA PHE A 76 4.53 5.91 -2.27
C PHE A 76 5.50 7.09 -2.13
N SER A 77 5.48 8.00 -3.10
CA SER A 77 6.30 9.22 -3.12
C SER A 77 7.82 9.00 -2.99
N GLN A 78 8.36 7.80 -3.28
CA GLN A 78 9.81 7.58 -3.42
C GLN A 78 10.27 7.77 -4.87
N SER A 79 11.56 8.10 -5.05
CA SER A 79 12.16 8.23 -6.37
C SER A 79 12.08 6.93 -7.17
N ARG A 80 11.58 7.04 -8.40
CA ARG A 80 11.58 5.93 -9.36
C ARG A 80 12.98 5.39 -9.62
N GLU A 81 13.98 6.26 -9.63
CA GLU A 81 15.37 5.88 -9.88
C GLU A 81 15.90 4.97 -8.76
N ASP A 82 15.59 5.29 -7.51
CA ASP A 82 16.02 4.50 -6.35
C ASP A 82 15.36 3.11 -6.34
N VAL A 83 14.06 3.04 -6.61
CA VAL A 83 13.33 1.77 -6.73
C VAL A 83 13.90 0.94 -7.88
N MET A 84 14.11 1.53 -9.05
CA MET A 84 14.68 0.81 -10.20
C MET A 84 16.11 0.31 -9.92
N LYS A 85 16.91 1.11 -9.21
CA LYS A 85 18.27 0.72 -8.79
C LYS A 85 18.23 -0.47 -7.83
N LYS A 86 17.32 -0.48 -6.85
CA LYS A 86 17.10 -1.60 -5.93
C LYS A 86 16.72 -2.88 -6.70
N VAL A 87 15.70 -2.80 -7.53
CA VAL A 87 15.14 -3.93 -8.29
C VAL A 87 16.16 -4.50 -9.28
N ARG A 88 16.98 -3.64 -9.91
CA ARG A 88 18.07 -4.10 -10.77
C ARG A 88 19.07 -4.96 -10.01
N ALA A 89 19.47 -4.52 -8.82
CA ALA A 89 20.39 -5.29 -8.00
C ALA A 89 19.78 -6.63 -7.53
N GLU A 90 18.46 -6.67 -7.30
CA GLU A 90 17.75 -7.92 -7.00
C GLU A 90 17.73 -8.90 -8.19
N VAL A 91 17.39 -8.42 -9.39
CA VAL A 91 17.39 -9.22 -10.62
C VAL A 91 18.80 -9.73 -10.96
N GLU A 92 19.82 -8.89 -10.77
CA GLU A 92 21.24 -9.29 -10.93
C GLU A 92 21.67 -10.34 -9.91
N GLY A 93 21.24 -10.20 -8.66
CA GLY A 93 21.53 -11.15 -7.59
C GLY A 93 20.78 -12.48 -7.71
N TRP A 94 19.58 -12.47 -8.31
CA TRP A 94 18.69 -13.62 -8.40
C TRP A 94 18.20 -13.86 -9.84
N PRO A 95 19.04 -14.46 -10.70
CA PRO A 95 18.66 -14.77 -12.09
C PRO A 95 17.44 -15.68 -12.23
N THR A 96 17.02 -16.37 -11.16
CA THR A 96 15.80 -17.20 -11.14
C THR A 96 14.52 -16.39 -11.15
N ILE A 97 14.57 -15.08 -10.88
CA ILE A 97 13.41 -14.20 -10.96
C ILE A 97 12.88 -14.22 -12.40
N VAL A 98 11.58 -14.51 -12.52
CA VAL A 98 10.85 -14.55 -13.79
C VAL A 98 9.78 -13.48 -13.91
N LEU A 99 9.44 -12.82 -12.81
CA LEU A 99 8.41 -11.79 -12.74
C LEU A 99 8.86 -10.66 -11.80
N VAL A 100 8.80 -9.43 -12.27
CA VAL A 100 8.99 -8.22 -11.45
C VAL A 100 7.74 -7.37 -11.61
N ILE A 101 7.17 -6.90 -10.49
CA ILE A 101 6.02 -6.00 -10.47
C ILE A 101 6.37 -4.79 -9.62
N LEU A 102 6.28 -3.60 -10.20
CA LEU A 102 6.43 -2.35 -9.48
C LEU A 102 5.10 -1.59 -9.49
N ILE A 103 4.64 -1.21 -8.31
CA ILE A 103 3.40 -0.48 -8.07
C ILE A 103 3.79 0.94 -7.62
N PHE A 104 3.59 1.93 -8.47
CA PHE A 104 3.87 3.33 -8.13
C PHE A 104 2.58 4.02 -7.75
N VAL A 105 2.44 4.39 -6.48
CA VAL A 105 1.39 5.31 -6.02
C VAL A 105 1.98 6.71 -6.05
N SER A 106 1.48 7.54 -6.95
CA SER A 106 1.96 8.91 -7.15
C SER A 106 0.95 9.92 -6.62
N GLU A 107 1.48 11.02 -6.08
CA GLU A 107 0.68 12.16 -5.64
C GLU A 107 0.65 13.23 -6.73
N ASP A 108 -0.41 14.06 -6.74
CA ASP A 108 -0.51 15.18 -7.69
C ASP A 108 0.58 16.21 -7.45
N ARG A 109 0.94 16.37 -6.18
CA ARG A 109 2.08 17.16 -5.70
C ARG A 109 2.67 16.42 -4.51
N ASP A 110 4.00 16.46 -4.39
CA ASP A 110 4.68 15.92 -3.22
C ASP A 110 4.14 16.58 -1.95
N TYR A 111 3.82 15.78 -0.94
CA TYR A 111 3.38 16.31 0.34
C TYR A 111 4.47 17.20 0.97
N HIS A 112 4.04 18.38 1.40
CA HIS A 112 4.88 19.31 2.15
C HIS A 112 4.13 19.76 3.39
N SER A 113 4.70 19.52 4.56
CA SER A 113 4.06 19.94 5.81
C SER A 113 3.84 21.46 5.89
N PRO A 114 2.79 21.93 6.59
CA PRO A 114 2.58 23.35 6.83
C PRO A 114 3.82 24.01 7.41
N LYS A 115 4.23 25.15 6.84
CA LYS A 115 5.37 25.94 7.32
C LYS A 115 4.91 26.97 8.34
N GLU A 116 5.78 27.31 9.27
CA GLU A 116 5.55 28.41 10.20
C GLU A 116 5.19 29.71 9.46
N GLY A 117 4.22 30.46 9.99
CA GLY A 117 3.70 31.68 9.39
C GLY A 117 2.68 31.48 8.26
N THR A 118 2.43 30.24 7.81
CA THR A 118 1.32 29.96 6.88
C THR A 118 -0.04 30.07 7.59
N PRO A 119 -1.13 30.43 6.88
CA PRO A 119 -2.47 30.47 7.46
C PRO A 119 -2.86 29.17 8.18
N THR A 120 -2.55 28.02 7.58
CA THR A 120 -2.82 26.70 8.19
C THR A 120 -2.05 26.52 9.50
N TRP A 121 -0.77 26.92 9.54
CA TRP A 121 0.02 26.88 10.77
C TRP A 121 -0.60 27.75 11.86
N SER A 122 -0.95 28.99 11.52
CA SER A 122 -1.56 29.95 12.44
C SER A 122 -2.93 29.47 12.95
N PHE A 123 -3.71 28.78 12.11
CA PHE A 123 -4.97 28.18 12.52
C PHE A 123 -4.74 27.11 13.59
N PHE A 124 -3.91 26.11 13.31
CA PHE A 124 -3.61 25.07 14.29
C PHE A 124 -2.85 25.59 15.52
N SER A 125 -2.13 26.73 15.42
CA SER A 125 -1.43 27.33 16.56
C SER A 125 -2.36 27.83 17.65
N GLN A 126 -3.61 28.15 17.32
CA GLN A 126 -4.63 28.56 18.27
C GLN A 126 -5.16 27.40 19.12
N HIS A 127 -4.83 26.14 18.79
CA HIS A 127 -5.31 24.96 19.51
C HIS A 127 -4.19 24.29 20.31
N ASP A 128 -4.43 24.05 21.61
CA ASP A 128 -3.41 23.52 22.53
C ASP A 128 -3.17 22.01 22.41
N ALA A 129 -4.11 21.29 21.81
CA ALA A 129 -4.07 19.85 21.65
C ALA A 129 -4.06 19.44 20.17
N CYS A 130 -3.49 18.26 19.90
CA CYS A 130 -3.68 17.59 18.62
C CYS A 130 -5.17 17.26 18.49
N PHE A 131 -5.77 17.49 17.31
CA PHE A 131 -7.11 17.00 17.06
C PHE A 131 -7.14 15.46 17.11
N SER A 132 -8.29 14.86 17.36
CA SER A 132 -8.49 13.44 17.03
C SER A 132 -8.68 13.28 15.52
N GLU A 133 -8.59 12.06 15.00
CA GLU A 133 -8.85 11.77 13.59
C GLU A 133 -10.23 12.26 13.14
N ASP A 134 -11.27 11.95 13.90
CA ASP A 134 -12.64 12.37 13.60
C ASP A 134 -12.79 13.90 13.60
N ASN A 135 -12.20 14.58 14.59
CA ASN A 135 -12.28 16.03 14.69
C ASN A 135 -11.50 16.71 13.56
N PHE A 136 -10.34 16.16 13.17
CA PHE A 136 -9.55 16.66 12.05
C PHE A 136 -10.31 16.57 10.74
N PHE A 137 -11.02 15.47 10.48
CA PHE A 137 -11.83 15.33 9.27
C PHE A 137 -13.18 16.04 9.33
N ALA A 138 -13.66 16.42 10.50
CA ALA A 138 -14.83 17.28 10.66
C ALA A 138 -14.52 18.75 10.34
N LEU A 139 -13.24 19.15 10.30
CA LEU A 139 -12.84 20.50 9.93
C LEU A 139 -13.13 20.77 8.44
N PRO A 140 -13.64 21.96 8.11
CA PRO A 140 -13.81 22.39 6.73
C PRO A 140 -12.51 22.39 5.92
N GLN A 141 -12.67 22.32 4.60
CA GLN A 141 -11.55 22.44 3.67
C GLN A 141 -10.86 23.81 3.74
N SER A 142 -11.58 24.90 4.06
CA SER A 142 -11.01 26.25 4.13
C SER A 142 -10.94 26.79 5.54
N ILE A 143 -9.87 27.55 5.85
CA ILE A 143 -9.66 28.16 7.17
C ILE A 143 -10.79 29.16 7.49
N LYS A 144 -11.29 29.88 6.48
CA LYS A 144 -12.41 30.81 6.64
C LYS A 144 -13.66 30.11 7.17
N ALA A 145 -13.96 28.93 6.63
CA ALA A 145 -15.07 28.12 7.10
C ALA A 145 -14.80 27.54 8.49
N CYS A 146 -13.55 27.13 8.79
CA CYS A 146 -13.17 26.70 10.14
C CYS A 146 -13.43 27.80 11.18
N ALA A 147 -13.02 29.04 10.91
CA ALA A 147 -13.21 30.17 11.84
C ALA A 147 -14.68 30.39 12.20
N THR A 148 -15.59 30.21 11.24
CA THR A 148 -17.04 30.39 11.47
C THR A 148 -17.58 29.36 12.49
N ILE A 149 -17.10 28.10 12.45
CA ILE A 149 -17.53 27.04 13.38
C ILE A 149 -17.10 27.34 14.82
N PHE A 150 -15.88 27.88 14.99
CA PHE A 150 -15.35 28.18 16.32
C PHE A 150 -15.90 29.49 16.90
N ASP A 151 -16.21 30.48 16.06
CA ASP A 151 -16.87 31.73 16.48
C ASP A 151 -18.34 31.48 16.90
N GLU A 152 -19.05 30.57 16.23
CA GLU A 152 -20.45 30.23 16.58
C GLU A 152 -20.54 29.40 17.87
N SER A 153 -19.52 28.55 18.13
CA SER A 153 -19.43 27.72 19.34
C SER A 153 -19.10 28.53 20.61
N THR A 154 -18.55 29.74 20.48
CA THR A 154 -18.25 30.65 21.59
C THR A 154 -19.35 31.69 21.85
N SER A 155 -20.38 31.74 20.98
CA SER A 155 -21.53 32.65 21.08
C SER A 155 -22.73 32.07 21.85
N SER A 156 -22.70 30.79 22.20
CA SER A 156 -23.84 30.12 22.86
C SER A 156 -23.72 30.08 24.39
N ASP A 157 -23.66 31.25 25.01
CA ASP A 157 -24.08 31.44 26.41
C ASP A 157 -25.32 32.35 26.40
N SER A 158 -26.49 31.74 26.17
CA SER A 158 -27.78 32.36 26.41
C SER A 158 -28.81 31.28 26.68
N SER A 159 -29.22 31.23 27.95
CA SER A 159 -30.32 30.44 28.47
C SER A 159 -31.57 30.53 27.60
N SER A 160 -32.04 29.40 27.08
CA SER A 160 -33.47 29.18 26.96
C SER A 160 -33.78 27.72 27.23
N THR A 161 -34.58 27.51 28.27
CA THR A 161 -35.18 26.23 28.61
C THR A 161 -36.42 26.11 27.75
N ASP A 162 -36.36 25.39 26.64
CA ASP A 162 -37.56 24.88 25.98
C ASP A 162 -37.28 23.48 25.43
N ARG A 163 -37.88 22.51 26.13
CA ARG A 163 -38.02 21.12 25.67
C ARG A 163 -39.01 21.10 24.50
N PRO A 164 -38.68 20.50 23.35
CA PRO A 164 -39.71 19.93 22.50
C PRO A 164 -40.06 18.53 23.00
N GLU A 165 -41.36 18.28 23.10
CA GLU A 165 -41.96 17.00 23.43
C GLU A 165 -41.50 15.89 22.47
N VAL A 166 -41.30 14.71 23.05
CA VAL A 166 -41.06 13.46 22.36
C VAL A 166 -42.34 13.03 21.65
N GLU A 167 -42.44 13.26 20.34
CA GLU A 167 -43.40 12.53 19.51
C GLU A 167 -42.89 11.10 19.30
N SER A 168 -43.72 10.15 19.73
CA SER A 168 -43.47 8.72 19.64
C SER A 168 -43.51 8.24 18.18
N PRO A 169 -42.71 7.23 17.78
CA PRO A 169 -42.74 6.73 16.42
C PRO A 169 -44.05 6.01 16.12
N THR A 170 -44.79 6.55 15.16
CA THR A 170 -45.96 5.90 14.56
C THR A 170 -45.57 4.53 14.01
N ARG A 171 -46.23 3.49 14.51
CA ARG A 171 -46.15 2.11 14.01
C ARG A 171 -46.52 2.08 12.53
N LEU A 172 -45.61 1.61 11.68
CA LEU A 172 -45.92 1.23 10.30
C LEU A 172 -46.45 -0.22 10.30
N ASP A 173 -47.63 -0.39 9.71
CA ASP A 173 -48.29 -1.68 9.46
C ASP A 173 -47.41 -2.61 8.61
N PRO A 174 -47.17 -3.86 9.02
CA PRO A 174 -46.47 -4.85 8.21
C PRO A 174 -47.47 -5.60 7.32
N SER A 175 -48.12 -4.89 6.39
CA SER A 175 -48.93 -5.53 5.35
C SER A 175 -49.22 -4.56 4.21
N SER A 176 -48.17 -4.25 3.46
CA SER A 176 -48.27 -3.68 2.11
C SER A 176 -47.46 -4.56 1.17
N SER A 177 -48.16 -5.41 0.43
CA SER A 177 -47.65 -6.19 -0.68
C SER A 177 -47.32 -5.26 -1.84
N ILE A 178 -46.04 -4.92 -1.99
CA ILE A 178 -45.52 -4.23 -3.17
C ILE A 178 -45.18 -5.29 -4.20
N GLU A 179 -45.82 -5.13 -5.36
CA GLU A 179 -45.67 -5.97 -6.53
C GLU A 179 -44.20 -6.05 -6.97
N GLN A 180 -43.77 -7.25 -7.35
CA GLN A 180 -42.47 -7.48 -7.97
C GLN A 180 -42.51 -6.87 -9.39
N ASP A 181 -42.19 -5.59 -9.48
CA ASP A 181 -41.73 -5.04 -10.74
C ASP A 181 -40.40 -5.70 -11.07
N SER A 182 -40.44 -6.42 -12.19
CA SER A 182 -39.30 -7.11 -12.76
C SER A 182 -38.32 -6.07 -13.28
N ASP A 183 -37.34 -5.71 -12.46
CA ASP A 183 -36.27 -4.82 -12.85
C ASP A 183 -35.43 -5.50 -13.94
N SER A 184 -35.59 -4.95 -15.15
CA SER A 184 -34.62 -5.00 -16.22
C SER A 184 -33.20 -4.89 -15.67
N GLU A 185 -32.31 -5.80 -16.07
CA GLU A 185 -30.87 -5.59 -16.03
C GLU A 185 -30.54 -4.34 -16.87
N ALA A 186 -30.75 -3.17 -16.28
CA ALA A 186 -30.10 -1.97 -16.73
C ALA A 186 -28.61 -2.21 -16.51
N ASP A 187 -27.89 -2.20 -17.61
CA ASP A 187 -26.44 -2.21 -17.70
C ASP A 187 -25.92 -0.93 -17.02
N PHE A 188 -25.98 -0.89 -15.69
CA PHE A 188 -25.41 0.18 -14.90
C PHE A 188 -23.91 0.03 -15.02
N GLU A 189 -23.30 0.70 -15.99
CA GLU A 189 -21.87 0.95 -15.95
C GLU A 189 -21.59 1.74 -14.68
N PRO A 190 -20.99 1.12 -13.67
CA PRO A 190 -20.80 1.76 -12.38
C PRO A 190 -19.75 2.86 -12.50
N GLU A 191 -20.11 4.05 -12.04
CA GLU A 191 -19.29 5.26 -12.14
C GLU A 191 -17.85 5.05 -11.61
N PRO A 192 -16.84 5.68 -12.25
CA PRO A 192 -15.46 5.58 -11.82
C PRO A 192 -15.27 6.15 -10.41
N VAL A 193 -14.58 5.40 -9.54
CA VAL A 193 -14.24 5.85 -8.19
C VAL A 193 -13.19 6.96 -8.28
N VAL A 194 -13.60 8.21 -8.05
CA VAL A 194 -12.69 9.36 -7.96
C VAL A 194 -12.18 9.53 -6.52
N ILE A 195 -10.86 9.66 -6.36
CA ILE A 195 -10.20 9.93 -5.07
C ILE A 195 -9.87 11.43 -4.99
N GLU A 196 -10.76 12.21 -4.39
CA GLU A 196 -10.51 13.64 -4.26
C GLU A 196 -9.32 13.94 -3.33
N PRO A 197 -8.53 15.00 -3.61
CA PRO A 197 -7.54 15.50 -2.68
C PRO A 197 -8.15 15.79 -1.31
N ILE A 198 -7.46 15.40 -0.26
CA ILE A 198 -7.90 15.63 1.11
C ILE A 198 -7.33 16.96 1.56
N VAL A 199 -8.19 17.96 1.57
CA VAL A 199 -7.88 19.33 1.97
C VAL A 199 -8.55 19.62 3.31
N VAL A 200 -7.78 20.10 4.28
CA VAL A 200 -8.28 20.55 5.59
C VAL A 200 -7.55 21.84 5.96
N ALA A 201 -8.30 22.87 6.33
CA ALA A 201 -7.76 24.18 6.70
C ALA A 201 -6.76 24.73 5.66
N ASP A 202 -7.21 24.80 4.40
CA ASP A 202 -6.49 25.28 3.19
C ASP A 202 -5.18 24.53 2.89
N HIS A 203 -5.02 23.33 3.47
CA HIS A 203 -3.84 22.50 3.26
C HIS A 203 -4.21 21.14 2.70
N THR A 204 -3.53 20.75 1.62
CA THR A 204 -3.65 19.41 1.03
C THR A 204 -2.78 18.42 1.81
N TRP A 205 -3.43 17.52 2.54
CA TRP A 205 -2.76 16.53 3.39
C TRP A 205 -2.46 15.22 2.65
N CYS A 206 -3.22 14.91 1.61
CA CYS A 206 -2.95 13.80 0.68
C CYS A 206 -3.66 14.08 -0.65
N ALA A 207 -3.00 13.83 -1.78
CA ALA A 207 -3.60 13.96 -3.09
C ALA A 207 -3.08 12.88 -4.03
N ILE A 208 -3.70 11.70 -3.99
CA ILE A 208 -3.31 10.59 -4.89
C ILE A 208 -3.72 10.97 -6.32
N LYS A 209 -2.75 10.93 -7.24
CA LYS A 209 -2.95 11.24 -8.66
C LYS A 209 -3.18 10.01 -9.50
N GLU A 210 -2.32 9.02 -9.39
CA GLU A 210 -2.44 7.77 -10.13
C GLU A 210 -1.66 6.65 -9.44
N VAL A 211 -2.09 5.42 -9.73
CA VAL A 211 -1.36 4.21 -9.41
C VAL A 211 -0.93 3.56 -10.73
N GLU A 212 0.37 3.31 -10.90
CA GLU A 212 0.96 2.75 -12.12
C GLU A 212 1.52 1.36 -11.81
N PHE A 213 1.18 0.37 -12.66
CA PHE A 213 1.77 -0.97 -12.59
C PHE A 213 2.78 -1.13 -13.72
N ASN A 214 4.02 -1.46 -13.35
CA ASN A 214 5.04 -1.86 -14.29
C ASN A 214 5.39 -3.32 -14.08
N VAL A 215 5.27 -4.11 -15.14
CA VAL A 215 5.45 -5.56 -15.07
C VAL A 215 6.48 -6.00 -16.09
N TRP A 216 7.47 -6.76 -15.63
CA TRP A 216 8.48 -7.41 -16.45
C TRP A 216 8.41 -8.92 -16.28
N ILE A 217 8.53 -9.64 -17.38
CA ILE A 217 8.56 -11.10 -17.41
C ILE A 217 9.84 -11.54 -18.10
N ARG A 218 10.52 -12.54 -17.54
CA ARG A 218 11.72 -13.13 -18.17
C ARG A 218 11.31 -13.85 -19.46
N GLU A 219 11.99 -13.54 -20.56
CA GLU A 219 11.77 -14.22 -21.82
C GLU A 219 12.13 -15.71 -21.73
N ASP A 220 11.40 -16.56 -22.46
CA ASP A 220 11.67 -18.00 -22.49
C ASP A 220 13.08 -18.22 -23.09
N GLY A 221 13.98 -18.82 -22.29
CA GLY A 221 15.37 -19.07 -22.69
C GLY A 221 16.36 -17.96 -22.34
N ALA A 222 15.89 -16.78 -21.90
CA ALA A 222 16.76 -15.74 -21.37
C ALA A 222 17.35 -16.12 -20.00
N GLU A 223 18.59 -15.72 -19.75
CA GLU A 223 19.27 -15.97 -18.48
C GLU A 223 18.66 -15.16 -17.32
N ARG A 224 18.22 -13.93 -17.60
CA ARG A 224 17.67 -12.98 -16.63
C ARG A 224 16.65 -12.03 -17.28
N ILE A 225 15.88 -11.32 -16.45
CA ILE A 225 15.03 -10.21 -16.90
C ILE A 225 15.92 -9.05 -17.35
N ASP A 226 15.61 -8.48 -18.52
CA ASP A 226 16.17 -7.21 -18.96
C ASP A 226 15.23 -6.07 -18.53
N LEU A 227 15.68 -5.27 -17.56
CA LEU A 227 14.94 -4.11 -17.05
C LEU A 227 15.15 -2.86 -17.92
N ASP A 228 16.16 -2.86 -18.81
CA ASP A 228 16.47 -1.75 -19.72
C ASP A 228 15.74 -1.85 -21.06
N ASP A 229 15.19 -3.03 -21.39
CA ASP A 229 14.38 -3.23 -22.58
C ASP A 229 13.02 -2.54 -22.43
N SER A 230 13.07 -1.24 -22.62
CA SER A 230 12.01 -0.25 -22.51
C SER A 230 11.15 -0.19 -23.77
N LYS A 231 10.74 -1.35 -24.32
CA LYS A 231 9.64 -1.36 -25.31
C LYS A 231 8.34 -1.02 -24.60
N ARG A 232 8.17 0.27 -24.39
CA ARG A 232 7.10 0.99 -23.71
C ARG A 232 5.77 0.71 -24.41
N VAL A 233 5.02 -0.29 -23.95
CA VAL A 233 3.61 -0.40 -24.31
C VAL A 233 2.84 0.44 -23.31
N ILE A 234 2.53 1.67 -23.71
CA ILE A 234 1.53 2.51 -23.03
C ILE A 234 0.19 2.03 -23.59
N GLY A 235 -0.61 1.35 -22.77
CA GLY A 235 -1.97 0.99 -23.12
C GLY A 235 -2.84 2.23 -23.18
N VAL A 236 -2.92 2.88 -24.34
CA VAL A 236 -4.10 3.62 -24.75
C VAL A 236 -4.80 2.68 -25.72
N SER A 237 -6.01 2.25 -25.37
CA SER A 237 -6.91 1.59 -26.31
C SER A 237 -6.99 2.44 -27.57
N ASP A 238 -6.58 1.87 -28.70
CA ASP A 238 -7.07 2.10 -30.06
C ASP A 238 -6.00 1.64 -31.08
N ALA A 239 -5.63 0.36 -31.05
CA ALA A 239 -5.07 -0.33 -32.22
C ALA A 239 -4.95 -1.84 -31.96
N PHE A 240 -5.89 -2.58 -32.52
CA PHE A 240 -5.78 -4.01 -32.82
C PHE A 240 -4.50 -4.31 -33.67
N ASP A 241 -3.94 -5.50 -33.47
CA ASP A 241 -3.04 -6.24 -34.40
C ASP A 241 -1.57 -5.80 -34.64
N CYS A 242 -0.74 -5.69 -33.60
CA CYS A 242 0.73 -5.76 -33.82
C CYS A 242 1.57 -6.46 -32.73
N PHE A 243 1.04 -7.49 -32.07
CA PHE A 243 1.72 -8.15 -30.94
C PHE A 243 2.39 -9.50 -31.24
N MET A 244 2.89 -9.72 -32.46
CA MET A 244 3.39 -11.04 -32.84
C MET A 244 4.88 -11.36 -32.62
N THR A 245 5.82 -10.44 -32.36
CA THR A 245 7.24 -10.89 -32.29
C THR A 245 8.26 -10.11 -31.46
N CYS A 246 7.89 -9.19 -30.55
CA CYS A 246 8.93 -8.49 -29.78
C CYS A 246 8.50 -7.99 -28.39
N ARG A 247 9.29 -8.38 -27.37
CA ARG A 247 9.70 -7.62 -26.16
C ARG A 247 8.60 -6.92 -25.36
N ARG A 248 8.33 -7.40 -24.15
CA ARG A 248 7.20 -6.94 -23.32
C ARG A 248 7.63 -6.54 -21.92
N SER A 249 8.14 -5.31 -21.79
CA SER A 249 7.88 -4.50 -20.59
C SER A 249 6.58 -3.73 -20.86
N ILE A 250 5.57 -3.88 -20.00
CA ILE A 250 4.27 -3.22 -20.21
C ILE A 250 4.11 -2.17 -19.12
N PHE A 251 3.89 -0.92 -19.56
CA PHE A 251 3.72 0.26 -18.72
C PHE A 251 2.23 0.59 -18.69
N LEU A 252 1.55 0.29 -17.59
CA LEU A 252 0.13 0.60 -17.44
C LEU A 252 -0.03 1.87 -16.64
N LYS A 253 -0.26 2.97 -17.37
CA LYS A 253 -0.38 4.32 -16.84
C LYS A 253 -1.84 4.78 -16.78
N HIS A 254 -2.75 4.07 -16.13
CA HIS A 254 -4.10 4.60 -15.90
C HIS A 254 -4.73 3.99 -14.65
N ILE A 255 -4.60 4.65 -13.49
CA ILE A 255 -5.58 4.51 -12.39
C ILE A 255 -6.43 5.78 -12.22
N TYR A 256 -6.45 6.67 -13.22
CA TYR A 256 -7.40 7.77 -13.25
C TYR A 256 -8.32 7.74 -14.48
N LEU A 257 -9.61 7.61 -14.16
CA LEU A 257 -10.85 7.87 -14.90
C LEU A 257 -11.54 6.81 -15.76
N CYS A 258 -10.88 5.78 -16.30
CA CYS A 258 -11.60 4.64 -16.91
C CYS A 258 -10.68 3.43 -16.87
N ILE A 259 -11.12 2.29 -16.36
CA ILE A 259 -10.24 1.12 -16.34
C ILE A 259 -10.93 -0.19 -16.71
N GLU A 260 -10.54 -0.69 -17.87
CA GLU A 260 -10.30 -2.12 -18.06
C GLU A 260 -8.84 -2.41 -17.68
N MET A 261 -8.59 -2.84 -16.43
CA MET A 261 -7.26 -3.22 -15.91
C MET A 261 -6.89 -4.63 -16.42
N GLU A 262 -7.69 -5.18 -17.31
CA GLU A 262 -7.58 -6.52 -17.87
C GLU A 262 -6.18 -6.77 -18.44
N GLU A 263 -5.54 -5.73 -18.99
CA GLU A 263 -4.17 -5.86 -19.46
C GLU A 263 -3.17 -6.10 -18.31
N ALA A 264 -3.32 -5.43 -17.17
CA ALA A 264 -2.49 -5.70 -15.98
C ALA A 264 -2.67 -7.15 -15.52
N GLU A 265 -3.93 -7.58 -15.39
CA GLU A 265 -4.27 -8.95 -14.99
C GLU A 265 -3.66 -9.96 -15.95
N ARG A 266 -3.81 -9.73 -17.27
CA ARG A 266 -3.31 -10.59 -18.33
C ARG A 266 -1.79 -10.72 -18.27
N VAL A 267 -1.08 -9.63 -18.05
CA VAL A 267 0.39 -9.62 -18.00
C VAL A 267 0.89 -10.27 -16.70
N ILE A 268 0.30 -9.93 -15.56
CA ILE A 268 0.63 -10.58 -14.28
C ILE A 268 0.35 -12.08 -14.36
N GLY A 269 -0.78 -12.48 -14.95
CA GLY A 269 -1.14 -13.88 -15.20
C GLY A 269 -0.14 -14.61 -16.09
N LYS A 270 0.38 -13.95 -17.15
CA LYS A 270 1.48 -14.49 -17.97
C LYS A 270 2.75 -14.68 -17.15
N GLY A 271 3.12 -13.71 -16.31
CA GLY A 271 4.28 -13.78 -15.42
C GLY A 271 4.17 -14.93 -14.42
N LEU A 272 3.01 -15.11 -13.79
CA LEU A 272 2.75 -16.20 -12.86
C LEU A 272 2.69 -17.55 -13.58
N SER A 273 2.23 -17.59 -14.83
CA SER A 273 2.33 -18.78 -15.67
C SER A 273 3.79 -19.15 -15.97
N ALA A 274 4.68 -18.17 -16.16
CA ALA A 274 6.12 -18.42 -16.26
C ALA A 274 6.71 -18.93 -14.94
N ALA A 275 6.29 -18.37 -13.79
CA ALA A 275 6.65 -18.89 -12.48
C ALA A 275 6.20 -20.34 -12.29
N LYS A 276 4.97 -20.68 -12.72
CA LYS A 276 4.45 -22.06 -12.73
C LYS A 276 5.33 -23.01 -13.55
N LYS A 277 5.86 -22.57 -14.71
CA LYS A 277 6.81 -23.38 -15.51
C LYS A 277 8.08 -23.70 -14.70
N GLU A 278 8.64 -22.73 -13.98
CA GLU A 278 9.81 -22.96 -13.10
C GLU A 278 9.49 -23.89 -11.92
N ILE A 279 8.32 -23.73 -11.31
CA ILE A 279 7.82 -24.65 -10.28
C ILE A 279 7.71 -26.07 -10.85
N CYS A 280 7.21 -26.24 -12.08
CA CYS A 280 7.14 -27.56 -12.72
C CYS A 280 8.53 -28.19 -12.92
N LYS A 281 9.54 -27.40 -13.30
CA LYS A 281 10.93 -27.88 -13.42
C LYS A 281 11.45 -28.39 -12.09
N LEU A 282 11.18 -27.65 -11.01
CA LEU A 282 11.54 -28.07 -9.65
C LEU A 282 10.75 -29.31 -9.21
N ALA A 283 9.46 -29.39 -9.52
CA ALA A 283 8.60 -30.53 -9.22
C ALA A 283 9.05 -31.83 -9.90
N ASN A 284 9.57 -31.74 -11.13
CA ASN A 284 10.07 -32.89 -11.90
C ASN A 284 11.22 -33.62 -11.16
N VAL A 285 11.98 -32.92 -10.32
CA VAL A 285 13.04 -33.51 -9.48
C VAL A 285 12.48 -34.58 -8.53
N PHE A 286 11.22 -34.46 -8.11
CA PHE A 286 10.57 -35.41 -7.20
C PHE A 286 9.88 -36.61 -7.89
N LYS A 287 10.04 -36.76 -9.22
CA LYS A 287 9.61 -37.93 -10.03
C LYS A 287 8.11 -38.29 -10.01
N SER A 288 7.22 -37.43 -9.53
CA SER A 288 5.76 -37.67 -9.58
C SER A 288 5.16 -37.21 -10.92
N LYS A 289 5.07 -38.14 -11.89
CA LYS A 289 4.53 -37.85 -13.23
C LYS A 289 3.06 -37.39 -13.22
N SER A 290 2.23 -37.94 -12.33
CA SER A 290 0.82 -37.57 -12.24
C SER A 290 0.63 -36.17 -11.63
N ALA A 291 1.38 -35.83 -10.58
CA ALA A 291 1.34 -34.49 -9.98
C ALA A 291 1.84 -33.43 -10.96
N LEU A 292 2.92 -33.72 -11.69
CA LEU A 292 3.48 -32.82 -12.71
C LEU A 292 2.45 -32.53 -13.82
N ARG A 293 1.76 -33.55 -14.34
CA ARG A 293 0.73 -33.36 -15.37
C ARG A 293 -0.42 -32.47 -14.90
N ARG A 294 -0.91 -32.67 -13.67
CA ARG A 294 -1.96 -31.82 -13.09
C ARG A 294 -1.50 -30.37 -12.94
N LEU A 295 -0.27 -30.15 -12.45
CA LEU A 295 0.29 -28.81 -12.30
C LEU A 295 0.49 -28.10 -13.65
N GLN A 296 0.95 -28.84 -14.68
CA GLN A 296 1.09 -28.31 -16.03
C GLN A 296 -0.27 -27.90 -16.63
N ALA A 297 -1.29 -28.74 -16.46
CA ALA A 297 -2.65 -28.51 -16.96
C ALA A 297 -3.44 -27.45 -16.19
N ALA A 298 -3.07 -27.13 -14.95
CA ALA A 298 -3.77 -26.15 -14.14
C ALA A 298 -3.67 -24.75 -14.77
N GLU A 299 -4.80 -24.12 -15.05
CA GLU A 299 -4.84 -22.72 -15.47
C GLU A 299 -4.61 -21.79 -14.28
N LEU A 300 -3.89 -20.70 -14.52
CA LEU A 300 -3.48 -19.76 -13.49
C LEU A 300 -3.99 -18.39 -13.89
N GLY A 301 -5.26 -18.13 -13.54
CA GLY A 301 -5.92 -16.85 -13.74
C GLY A 301 -5.93 -16.09 -12.42
N VAL A 302 -5.21 -14.97 -12.36
CA VAL A 302 -5.38 -14.01 -11.26
C VAL A 302 -6.53 -13.10 -11.63
N LYS A 303 -7.47 -12.96 -10.71
CA LYS A 303 -8.56 -12.00 -10.81
C LYS A 303 -8.39 -10.98 -9.69
N PHE A 304 -8.17 -9.73 -10.06
CA PHE A 304 -8.13 -8.65 -9.09
C PHE A 304 -9.52 -8.02 -8.98
N ASN A 305 -9.88 -7.58 -7.78
CA ASN A 305 -11.07 -6.77 -7.60
C ASN A 305 -10.65 -5.31 -7.62
N TRP A 306 -10.49 -4.74 -8.82
CA TRP A 306 -10.03 -3.37 -8.99
C TRP A 306 -10.93 -2.33 -8.32
N ARG A 307 -12.24 -2.61 -8.19
CA ARG A 307 -13.15 -1.73 -7.42
C ARG A 307 -12.83 -1.72 -5.94
N VAL A 308 -12.54 -2.89 -5.36
CA VAL A 308 -12.10 -3.00 -3.96
C VAL A 308 -10.77 -2.27 -3.80
N MET A 309 -9.85 -2.40 -4.75
CA MET A 309 -8.58 -1.69 -4.71
C MET A 309 -8.77 -0.16 -4.75
N GLN A 310 -9.60 0.35 -5.66
CA GLN A 310 -9.92 1.78 -5.74
C GLN A 310 -10.62 2.30 -4.48
N SER A 311 -11.61 1.56 -3.98
CA SER A 311 -12.37 1.94 -2.78
C SER A 311 -11.47 1.95 -1.54
N GLY A 312 -10.60 0.95 -1.41
CA GLY A 312 -9.63 0.92 -0.31
C GLY A 312 -8.58 2.02 -0.42
N LEU A 313 -8.08 2.33 -1.62
CA LEU A 313 -7.21 3.48 -1.84
C LEU A 313 -7.89 4.80 -1.43
N LYS A 314 -9.19 4.96 -1.72
CA LYS A 314 -9.98 6.13 -1.26
C LYS A 314 -10.09 6.21 0.26
N ILE A 315 -10.26 5.08 0.95
CA ILE A 315 -10.30 5.05 2.41
C ILE A 315 -8.91 5.39 2.98
N LEU A 316 -7.85 4.87 2.37
CA LEU A 316 -6.51 4.97 2.91
C LEU A 316 -5.78 6.25 2.54
N SER A 317 -6.24 6.97 1.52
CA SER A 317 -5.85 8.37 1.35
C SER A 317 -6.23 9.18 2.59
N ARG A 318 -7.37 8.90 3.23
CA ARG A 318 -7.76 9.52 4.51
C ARG A 318 -6.78 9.16 5.62
N SER A 319 -6.55 7.87 5.86
CA SER A 319 -5.56 7.47 6.88
C SER A 319 -4.17 8.06 6.60
N THR A 320 -3.78 8.19 5.34
CA THR A 320 -2.53 8.83 4.92
C THR A 320 -2.51 10.33 5.25
N ALA A 321 -3.59 11.06 4.94
CA ALA A 321 -3.73 12.47 5.30
C ALA A 321 -3.68 12.71 6.81
N TRP A 322 -4.34 11.85 7.58
CA TRP A 322 -4.30 11.89 9.05
C TRP A 322 -2.88 11.66 9.59
N LEU A 323 -2.17 10.65 9.10
CA LEU A 323 -0.78 10.38 9.50
C LEU A 323 0.15 11.55 9.15
N CYS A 324 -0.04 12.19 7.99
CA CYS A 324 0.67 13.42 7.61
C CYS A 324 0.45 14.54 8.63
N TYR A 325 -0.81 14.76 9.05
CA TYR A 325 -1.17 15.73 10.09
C TYR A 325 -0.57 15.39 11.44
N GLU A 326 -0.80 14.18 11.94
CA GLU A 326 -0.33 13.73 13.25
C GLU A 326 1.20 13.83 13.35
N ASN A 327 1.90 13.33 12.32
CA ASN A 327 3.35 13.39 12.26
C ASN A 327 3.85 14.84 12.23
N TRP A 328 3.27 15.71 11.41
CA TRP A 328 3.61 17.14 11.43
C TRP A 328 3.37 17.77 12.80
N TYR A 329 2.23 17.48 13.43
CA TYR A 329 1.87 18.03 14.74
C TYR A 329 2.91 17.65 15.80
N PHE A 330 3.24 16.36 15.92
CA PHE A 330 4.12 15.89 16.99
C PHE A 330 5.61 16.14 16.71
N THR A 331 6.04 16.09 15.45
CA THR A 331 7.49 16.16 15.13
C THR A 331 7.96 17.56 14.77
N LYS A 332 7.12 18.39 14.13
CA LYS A 332 7.51 19.72 13.65
C LYS A 332 6.87 20.83 14.47
N PHE A 333 5.58 20.71 14.72
CA PHE A 333 4.79 21.80 15.30
C PHE A 333 4.90 21.91 16.82
N ARG A 334 4.68 20.81 17.56
CA ARG A 334 4.75 20.78 19.03
C ARG A 334 6.13 21.13 19.56
N GLY A 335 7.18 20.74 18.84
CA GLY A 335 8.57 21.08 19.18
C GLY A 335 8.81 22.59 19.19
N ILE A 336 8.17 23.33 18.27
CA ILE A 336 8.29 24.79 18.17
C ILE A 336 7.41 25.49 19.21
N LYS A 337 6.17 25.01 19.46
CA LYS A 337 5.29 25.57 20.50
C LYS A 337 5.92 25.59 21.90
N ARG A 338 6.78 24.61 22.22
CA ARG A 338 7.43 24.51 23.53
C ARG A 338 8.77 25.24 23.64
N ALA A 339 9.30 25.79 22.54
CA ALA A 339 10.58 26.47 22.55
C ALA A 339 10.52 27.89 23.17
N HIS A 340 9.33 28.35 23.57
CA HIS A 340 9.11 29.67 24.19
C HIS A 340 8.56 29.57 25.62
N SER A 341 9.30 28.93 26.53
CA SER A 341 9.28 29.30 27.95
C SER A 341 10.61 28.92 28.62
N ASN A 342 11.67 29.68 28.33
CA ASN A 342 12.81 29.79 29.25
C ASN A 342 12.48 30.77 30.38
N ASP A 343 11.30 30.64 30.97
CA ASP A 343 10.87 31.37 32.18
C ASP A 343 10.47 30.33 33.24
N GLU A 344 11.42 29.45 33.58
CA GLU A 344 11.66 29.08 34.97
C GLU A 344 13.18 28.88 35.08
N GLU A 345 13.86 29.94 35.48
CA GLU A 345 15.24 29.93 35.94
C GLU A 345 15.34 28.89 37.07
N TYR A 346 15.72 27.66 36.72
CA TYR A 346 16.08 26.64 37.68
C TYR A 346 17.38 27.09 38.34
N GLU A 347 17.27 27.73 39.50
CA GLU A 347 18.43 27.93 40.38
C GLU A 347 18.76 26.58 41.04
N PRO A 348 19.93 25.98 40.76
CA PRO A 348 20.37 24.83 41.51
C PRO A 348 20.91 25.34 42.85
N THR A 349 20.18 25.12 43.94
CA THR A 349 20.79 25.14 45.28
C THR A 349 21.75 23.96 45.39
N ASP A 350 23.00 24.22 45.02
CA ASP A 350 24.15 23.35 45.19
C ASP A 350 24.49 23.28 46.68
N ASN A 351 24.24 22.12 47.30
CA ASN A 351 24.81 21.70 48.58
C ASN A 351 24.58 20.20 48.76
N GLY A 352 25.46 19.36 48.21
CA GLY A 352 25.44 17.93 48.52
C GLY A 352 26.33 17.06 47.63
N THR A 353 27.56 16.86 48.10
CA THR A 353 28.61 15.88 47.77
C THR A 353 28.24 14.72 46.81
N PRO A 354 29.12 14.36 45.84
CA PRO A 354 28.84 13.32 44.85
C PRO A 354 28.87 11.93 45.50
N SER A 355 27.70 11.27 45.54
CA SER A 355 27.58 9.86 45.94
C SER A 355 27.47 8.98 44.71
N THR A 356 28.31 7.95 44.73
CA THR A 356 28.49 6.85 43.78
C THR A 356 27.21 6.23 43.22
N SER A 357 27.30 5.93 41.93
CA SER A 357 26.44 5.08 41.10
C SER A 357 25.90 3.83 41.81
N PRO A 358 24.66 3.42 41.47
CA PRO A 358 24.37 2.00 41.30
C PRO A 358 23.78 1.71 39.91
N GLU A 359 24.41 0.76 39.21
CA GLU A 359 23.73 -0.18 38.30
C GLU A 359 22.55 -0.90 39.03
N PRO A 360 21.69 -1.69 38.36
CA PRO A 360 21.38 -1.87 36.93
C PRO A 360 19.85 -1.94 36.66
N ARG A 361 19.44 -2.19 35.40
CA ARG A 361 18.47 -3.26 35.07
C ARG A 361 18.36 -3.46 33.56
N ASP A 362 18.78 -4.64 33.13
CA ASP A 362 18.47 -5.23 31.83
C ASP A 362 16.95 -5.24 31.61
N VAL A 363 16.50 -4.44 30.63
CA VAL A 363 15.18 -4.59 30.02
C VAL A 363 15.42 -5.20 28.65
N ALA A 364 15.11 -6.49 28.53
CA ALA A 364 15.07 -7.19 27.25
C ALA A 364 14.11 -6.48 26.27
N PRO A 365 14.51 -6.21 25.02
CA PRO A 365 13.57 -5.75 24.02
C PRO A 365 12.60 -6.87 23.66
N ARG A 366 11.31 -6.55 23.76
CA ARG A 366 10.19 -7.32 23.24
C ARG A 366 10.43 -7.67 21.77
N SER A 367 10.41 -8.97 21.49
CA SER A 367 9.94 -9.64 20.27
C SER A 367 9.90 -8.79 18.99
N ALA A 368 11.05 -8.68 18.31
CA ALA A 368 11.06 -8.37 16.89
C ALA A 368 10.40 -9.53 16.13
N ALA A 369 9.53 -9.20 15.16
CA ALA A 369 9.03 -10.14 14.18
C ALA A 369 10.22 -10.91 13.58
N ARG A 370 10.12 -12.24 13.60
CA ARG A 370 11.19 -13.15 13.20
C ARG A 370 11.42 -13.02 11.70
N CYS A 371 12.33 -12.13 11.28
CA CYS A 371 12.75 -12.03 9.88
C CYS A 371 13.31 -13.36 9.39
N LYS A 372 12.63 -13.99 8.44
CA LYS A 372 13.16 -15.12 7.69
C LYS A 372 14.21 -14.56 6.72
N SER A 373 15.38 -15.18 6.67
CA SER A 373 16.44 -14.82 5.72
C SER A 373 16.72 -16.01 4.82
N VAL A 374 16.79 -15.77 3.52
CA VAL A 374 17.22 -16.77 2.54
C VAL A 374 18.63 -16.40 2.09
N ARG A 375 19.57 -17.31 2.29
CA ARG A 375 20.96 -17.17 1.85
C ARG A 375 21.20 -18.10 0.66
N ARG A 376 21.85 -17.56 -0.37
CA ARG A 376 22.39 -18.35 -1.47
C ARG A 376 23.88 -18.58 -1.29
#